data_AF-A0A7R9Q1X2-F1
#
_entry.id   AF-A0A7R9Q1X2-F1
#
_cell.length_a   1.000
_cell.length_b   1.000
_cell.length_c   1.000
_cell.angle_alpha   90.00
_cell.angle_beta   90.00
_cell.angle_gamma   90.00
#
_symmetry.space_group_name_H-M   'P 1'
#
loop_
_entity.id
_entity.type
_entity.pdbx_description
1 polymer ?
#
loop_
_entity_poly.entity_id
_entity_poly.type
_entity_poly.pdbx_seq_one_letter_code
_entity_poly.pdbx_strand_id
1 'polypeptide(L)'
;MHIICGKGCRDWGHALTGLSHGFCGEPKWSGNSTGTDIRANHSGVRSYVYAHCGQSHAYCGPNLKGITDSVIEETVLVWMPSLILFVTSLYEWHNRSPEVITSRGSSHPTTWTLLSITKICLSGVLLLLCFSQLLSAINVLIINHKKRPKCPKIGASFISRLTFSWFTPMIMNGYRKPLTTEDMWSLSTQNQTKHCVQQFNKHWTPITDPIDQNRSVNIFPAILRTFWPTLLYNACLKLAASLLAFTQPLILGRLIAFMTPVSATGAVTAAPEPEWLGYTYALLMFVSPTVASILDGHYEYGKSVVIMRIKSCVSAKLYEKSLRLSSAGRKEFTAGDVVNLLSRDMSYLSCVFVFGNNLWLSPLQMGLCIYLLWAQLGAAATLASVGFMILYTPVSSLLVAREQRFWDRLFRGKGGRVSVITEMLNHMKVLKLYGWCGAFRNRVVGLRDAEIDILRALVSLCSFVVFTLISDQNILDPSKAFYYGVNRGSDYYDSTINYFSYYVKRMNAYLNANEVNESFVDHKPNQRTPIVIKNGLFKWDNNCNDSVLKNINIEIERQSLVAVVGRVGAG
;
A
#
# COMPACT_ATOMS: atom_id res chain seq x y z
N MET A 1 -13.12 -4.33 -3.71
CA MET A 1 -14.00 -5.53 -3.69
C MET A 1 -14.89 -5.49 -4.93
N HIS A 2 -14.41 -6.04 -6.03
CA HIS A 2 -15.21 -6.27 -7.22
C HIS A 2 -14.63 -7.53 -7.89
N ILE A 3 -15.52 -8.48 -8.17
CA ILE A 3 -15.36 -9.64 -9.05
C ILE A 3 -14.57 -10.82 -8.47
N ILE A 4 -15.28 -11.67 -7.72
CA ILE A 4 -15.25 -13.12 -7.93
C ILE A 4 -16.69 -13.61 -7.82
N CYS A 5 -17.40 -13.67 -8.94
CA CYS A 5 -18.55 -14.55 -9.08
C CYS A 5 -18.61 -14.94 -10.55
N GLY A 6 -18.13 -16.14 -10.84
CA GLY A 6 -17.95 -16.60 -12.22
C GLY A 6 -17.30 -17.97 -12.28
N LYS A 7 -17.99 -18.98 -11.73
CA LYS A 7 -18.11 -20.37 -12.22
C LYS A 7 -18.55 -21.28 -11.07
N GLY A 8 -19.68 -21.96 -11.26
CA GLY A 8 -20.10 -23.07 -10.41
C GLY A 8 -21.51 -22.94 -9.84
N CYS A 9 -22.53 -22.94 -10.71
CA CYS A 9 -23.88 -23.44 -10.41
C CYS A 9 -24.64 -23.50 -11.73
N ARG A 10 -24.26 -24.47 -12.56
CA ARG A 10 -25.04 -24.94 -13.71
C ARG A 10 -25.41 -26.39 -13.37
N ASP A 11 -26.20 -26.53 -12.31
CA ASP A 11 -26.89 -27.72 -11.82
C ASP A 11 -27.79 -27.22 -10.68
N TRP A 12 -29.01 -27.74 -10.52
CA TRP A 12 -30.18 -27.18 -9.80
C TRP A 12 -31.18 -26.40 -10.68
N GLY A 13 -31.44 -26.92 -11.88
CA GLY A 13 -32.79 -26.90 -12.44
C GLY A 13 -33.45 -28.24 -12.09
N HIS A 14 -34.51 -28.20 -11.25
CA HIS A 14 -35.46 -29.26 -10.86
C HIS A 14 -35.64 -29.38 -9.33
N ALA A 15 -36.23 -28.36 -8.72
CA ALA A 15 -37.13 -28.50 -7.56
C ALA A 15 -37.76 -27.12 -7.30
N LEU A 16 -39.09 -27.09 -7.11
CA LEU A 16 -39.92 -25.90 -6.81
C LEU A 16 -40.50 -25.12 -8.00
N THR A 17 -41.05 -25.84 -8.96
CA THR A 17 -42.35 -25.49 -9.54
C THR A 17 -43.44 -25.85 -8.51
N GLY A 18 -44.09 -24.86 -7.92
CA GLY A 18 -45.23 -25.10 -7.04
C GLY A 18 -45.48 -23.95 -6.08
N LEU A 19 -45.92 -22.81 -6.62
CA LEU A 19 -46.98 -21.95 -6.08
C LEU A 19 -47.01 -20.65 -6.89
N SER A 20 -47.83 -20.73 -7.93
CA SER A 20 -48.38 -19.63 -8.70
C SER A 20 -49.24 -18.69 -7.83
N HIS A 21 -49.33 -17.46 -8.32
CA HIS A 21 -50.37 -16.45 -8.10
C HIS A 21 -50.22 -15.46 -6.93
N GLY A 22 -50.04 -14.19 -7.32
CA GLY A 22 -50.60 -13.08 -6.56
C GLY A 22 -49.83 -11.77 -6.68
N PHE A 23 -50.39 -10.84 -7.46
CA PHE A 23 -50.23 -9.38 -7.33
C PHE A 23 -48.99 -8.70 -7.95
N CYS A 24 -49.05 -8.54 -9.28
CA CYS A 24 -48.66 -7.30 -9.94
C CYS A 24 -49.91 -6.43 -10.08
N GLY A 25 -49.86 -5.16 -9.65
CA GLY A 25 -50.93 -4.20 -9.87
C GLY A 25 -50.63 -2.82 -9.26
N GLU A 26 -50.28 -1.86 -10.11
CA GLU A 26 -50.21 -0.42 -9.80
C GLU A 26 -51.59 0.12 -9.36
N PRO A 27 -51.65 1.23 -8.58
CA PRO A 27 -52.82 2.09 -8.60
C PRO A 27 -52.49 3.48 -9.18
N LYS A 28 -53.12 3.77 -10.33
CA LYS A 28 -53.50 5.14 -10.73
C LYS A 28 -54.73 5.54 -9.93
N TRP A 29 -54.79 6.77 -9.41
CA TRP A 29 -56.05 7.43 -9.07
C TRP A 29 -56.02 8.90 -9.49
N SER A 30 -57.06 9.28 -10.23
CA SER A 30 -57.42 10.63 -10.66
C SER A 30 -58.82 10.97 -10.14
N GLY A 31 -58.99 12.17 -9.58
CA GLY A 31 -60.20 13.00 -9.72
C GLY A 31 -61.42 12.77 -8.79
N ASN A 32 -61.65 13.77 -7.91
CA ASN A 32 -62.91 14.40 -7.46
C ASN A 32 -64.08 13.57 -6.87
N SER A 33 -64.42 13.87 -5.60
CA SER A 33 -65.73 14.43 -5.19
C SER A 33 -65.81 14.74 -3.67
N THR A 34 -66.05 16.02 -3.35
CA THR A 34 -66.93 16.60 -2.29
C THR A 34 -67.12 15.91 -0.92
N GLY A 35 -66.91 16.69 0.16
CA GLY A 35 -67.91 16.85 1.24
C GLY A 35 -67.61 16.32 2.64
N THR A 36 -67.56 17.26 3.60
CA THR A 36 -67.95 17.17 5.03
C THR A 36 -67.08 16.41 6.06
N ASP A 37 -66.31 17.21 6.80
CA ASP A 37 -66.41 17.50 8.24
C ASP A 37 -66.15 16.45 9.37
N ILE A 38 -65.30 16.91 10.31
CA ILE A 38 -65.27 16.65 11.78
C ILE A 38 -64.74 15.29 12.28
N ARG A 39 -63.51 15.26 12.83
CA ARG A 39 -63.17 15.42 14.28
C ARG A 39 -61.75 14.94 14.62
N ALA A 40 -61.14 15.64 15.56
CA ALA A 40 -59.80 15.47 16.08
C ALA A 40 -59.52 14.10 16.72
N ASN A 41 -58.25 13.66 16.66
CA ASN A 41 -57.60 13.15 17.87
C ASN A 41 -56.09 13.40 17.87
N HIS A 42 -55.65 14.13 18.89
CA HIS A 42 -54.28 14.26 19.35
C HIS A 42 -53.73 12.89 19.78
N SER A 43 -52.51 12.55 19.36
CA SER A 43 -51.47 12.06 20.28
C SER A 43 -50.18 11.66 19.54
N GLY A 44 -49.09 12.36 19.87
CA GLY A 44 -47.84 11.67 20.24
C GLY A 44 -46.89 11.26 19.12
N VAL A 45 -46.21 12.23 18.50
CA VAL A 45 -44.84 12.01 18.02
C VAL A 45 -43.95 11.84 19.26
N ARG A 46 -43.51 10.60 19.56
CA ARG A 46 -42.44 10.34 20.52
C ARG A 46 -41.27 9.68 19.84
N SER A 47 -40.25 10.51 19.62
CA SER A 47 -38.84 10.17 19.55
C SER A 47 -38.47 9.23 20.70
N TYR A 48 -37.83 8.10 20.40
CA TYR A 48 -37.13 7.30 21.40
C TYR A 48 -35.65 7.20 21.03
N VAL A 49 -34.88 8.06 21.69
CA VAL A 49 -33.48 7.85 22.06
C VAL A 49 -33.49 7.00 23.32
N TYR A 50 -32.86 5.83 23.30
CA TYR A 50 -32.31 5.15 24.48
C TYR A 50 -31.01 4.49 24.01
N ALA A 51 -29.82 4.98 24.41
CA ALA A 51 -29.22 4.91 25.74
C ALA A 51 -28.89 3.48 26.15
N HIS A 52 -27.59 3.22 26.27
CA HIS A 52 -26.94 2.03 26.82
C HIS A 52 -27.68 1.47 28.05
N CYS A 53 -27.98 0.17 28.01
CA CYS A 53 -28.13 -0.63 29.21
C CYS A 53 -27.21 -1.85 29.06
N GLY A 54 -26.27 -1.96 30.00
CA GLY A 54 -25.42 -3.13 30.11
C GLY A 54 -26.27 -4.35 30.47
N GLN A 55 -26.26 -5.35 29.60
CA GLN A 55 -26.57 -6.72 29.98
C GLN A 55 -25.31 -7.55 29.85
N SER A 56 -24.81 -7.94 31.01
CA SER A 56 -23.86 -9.02 31.22
C SER A 56 -24.43 -10.31 30.64
N HIS A 57 -24.17 -10.56 29.36
CA HIS A 57 -24.20 -11.92 28.83
C HIS A 57 -22.93 -12.61 29.33
N ALA A 58 -23.12 -13.53 30.28
CA ALA A 58 -22.17 -14.58 30.58
C ALA A 58 -22.00 -15.44 29.32
N TYR A 59 -21.07 -15.02 28.45
CA TYR A 59 -20.61 -15.84 27.34
C TYR A 59 -19.81 -17.00 27.93
N CYS A 60 -20.31 -18.21 27.69
CA CYS A 60 -19.55 -19.44 27.82
C CYS A 60 -18.13 -19.20 27.27
N GLY A 61 -17.12 -19.47 28.09
CA GLY A 61 -15.73 -19.34 27.69
C GLY A 61 -15.47 -20.11 26.39
N PRO A 62 -14.65 -19.59 25.46
CA PRO A 62 -14.29 -20.34 24.28
C PRO A 62 -13.64 -21.65 24.73
N ASN A 63 -14.07 -22.77 24.14
CA ASN A 63 -13.48 -24.09 24.32
C ASN A 63 -11.97 -24.02 23.99
N LEU A 64 -11.15 -23.72 24.99
CA LEU A 64 -9.68 -23.67 24.89
C LEU A 64 -9.11 -25.01 24.41
N LYS A 65 -9.83 -26.11 24.68
CA LYS A 65 -9.43 -27.48 24.33
C LYS A 65 -9.27 -27.69 22.81
N GLY A 66 -10.15 -27.12 21.99
CA GLY A 66 -10.03 -27.27 20.52
C GLY A 66 -8.90 -26.43 19.91
N ILE A 67 -8.50 -25.33 20.58
CA ILE A 67 -7.41 -24.44 20.13
C ILE A 67 -6.06 -25.02 20.55
N THR A 68 -5.97 -25.65 21.73
CA THR A 68 -4.77 -26.36 22.17
C THR A 68 -4.50 -27.55 21.26
N ASP A 69 -5.53 -28.33 20.94
CA ASP A 69 -5.34 -29.60 20.23
C ASP A 69 -4.89 -29.37 18.78
N SER A 70 -5.42 -28.36 18.07
CA SER A 70 -5.04 -28.11 16.66
C SER A 70 -3.64 -27.49 16.50
N VAL A 71 -3.23 -26.59 17.40
CA VAL A 71 -1.90 -25.95 17.33
C VAL A 71 -0.84 -26.95 17.78
N ILE A 72 -1.15 -27.79 18.77
CA ILE A 72 -0.27 -28.89 19.18
C ILE A 72 -0.19 -29.91 18.04
N GLU A 73 -1.28 -30.32 17.39
CA GLU A 73 -1.24 -31.26 16.26
C GLU A 73 -0.40 -30.75 15.09
N GLU A 74 -0.61 -29.51 14.62
CA GLU A 74 0.18 -28.97 13.51
C GLU A 74 1.66 -28.74 13.88
N THR A 75 1.94 -28.35 15.12
CA THR A 75 3.33 -28.18 15.58
C THR A 75 4.02 -29.54 15.78
N VAL A 76 3.31 -30.55 16.28
CA VAL A 76 3.83 -31.92 16.46
C VAL A 76 4.07 -32.60 15.11
N LEU A 77 3.21 -32.39 14.12
CA LEU A 77 3.36 -32.94 12.77
C LEU A 77 4.59 -32.41 12.03
N VAL A 78 5.09 -31.22 12.36
CA VAL A 78 6.32 -30.64 11.76
C VAL A 78 7.55 -30.88 12.65
N TRP A 79 7.38 -30.83 13.98
CA TRP A 79 8.47 -31.02 14.94
C TRP A 79 8.92 -32.47 15.03
N MET A 80 8.00 -33.45 15.01
CA MET A 80 8.35 -34.87 15.09
C MET A 80 9.20 -35.33 13.89
N PRO A 81 8.85 -35.05 12.62
CA PRO A 81 9.71 -35.41 11.50
C PRO A 81 11.06 -34.68 11.54
N SER A 82 11.11 -33.41 11.96
CA SER A 82 12.35 -32.65 12.07
C SER A 82 13.28 -33.18 13.17
N LEU A 83 12.71 -33.57 14.32
CA LEU A 83 13.41 -34.24 15.41
C LEU A 83 13.90 -35.63 14.98
N ILE A 84 13.05 -36.41 14.31
CA ILE A 84 13.41 -37.74 13.78
C ILE A 84 14.55 -37.61 12.76
N LEU A 85 14.51 -36.63 11.86
CA LEU A 85 15.59 -36.37 10.90
C LEU A 85 16.89 -35.96 11.59
N PHE A 86 16.82 -35.17 12.66
CA PHE A 86 18.00 -34.76 13.44
C PHE A 86 18.61 -35.95 14.22
N VAL A 87 17.77 -36.73 14.90
CA VAL A 87 18.19 -37.90 15.67
C VAL A 87 18.71 -39.02 14.77
N THR A 88 18.08 -39.29 13.63
CA THR A 88 18.60 -40.27 12.64
C THR A 88 19.91 -39.80 12.03
N SER A 89 20.08 -38.51 11.76
CA SER A 89 21.36 -37.95 11.29
C SER A 89 22.47 -38.06 12.35
N LEU A 90 22.16 -37.83 13.63
CA LEU A 90 23.10 -38.03 14.73
C LEU A 90 23.44 -39.51 14.96
N TYR A 91 22.45 -40.38 14.82
CA TYR A 91 22.61 -41.83 14.94
C TYR A 91 23.49 -42.40 13.82
N GLU A 92 23.25 -41.97 12.57
CA GLU A 92 24.11 -42.30 11.43
C GLU A 92 25.55 -41.83 11.64
N TRP A 93 25.74 -40.61 12.16
CA TRP A 93 27.07 -40.09 12.50
C TRP A 93 27.77 -40.94 13.57
N HIS A 94 27.08 -41.24 14.67
CA HIS A 94 27.66 -41.96 15.79
C HIS A 94 28.06 -43.39 15.40
N ASN A 95 27.18 -44.14 14.72
CA ASN A 95 27.42 -45.55 14.44
C ASN A 95 28.35 -45.81 13.25
N ARG A 96 28.40 -44.95 12.23
CA ARG A 96 29.30 -45.12 11.07
C ARG A 96 30.65 -44.41 11.22
N SER A 97 30.81 -43.51 12.20
CA SER A 97 32.11 -42.86 12.47
C SER A 97 33.26 -43.84 12.78
N PRO A 98 33.10 -44.93 13.56
CA PRO A 98 34.21 -45.86 13.85
C PRO A 98 34.59 -46.77 12.68
N GLU A 99 33.64 -47.13 11.79
CA GLU A 99 33.91 -48.01 10.64
C GLU A 99 34.69 -47.31 9.52
N VAL A 100 34.43 -46.01 9.30
CA VAL A 100 35.12 -45.21 8.26
C VAL A 100 36.55 -44.83 8.66
N ILE A 101 36.85 -44.76 9.97
CA ILE A 101 38.19 -44.47 10.49
C ILE A 101 39.11 -45.71 10.41
N THR A 102 38.55 -46.92 10.38
CA THR A 102 39.30 -48.19 10.42
C THR A 102 39.49 -48.85 9.04
N SER A 103 38.66 -48.55 8.04
CA SER A 103 38.84 -49.10 6.68
C SER A 103 39.91 -48.33 5.88
N ARG A 104 41.11 -48.88 5.83
CA ARG A 104 42.32 -48.31 5.18
C ARG A 104 42.29 -48.29 3.62
N GLY A 105 41.11 -48.20 3.00
CA GLY A 105 40.96 -48.39 1.54
C GLY A 105 39.87 -47.59 0.83
N SER A 106 39.07 -46.76 1.50
CA SER A 106 38.10 -45.89 0.81
C SER A 106 38.68 -44.50 0.61
N SER A 107 38.65 -43.99 -0.62
CA SER A 107 39.25 -42.71 -1.02
C SER A 107 38.61 -41.45 -0.41
N HIS A 108 37.51 -41.53 0.38
CA HIS A 108 36.83 -40.33 0.87
C HIS A 108 36.23 -40.41 2.30
N PRO A 109 37.03 -40.63 3.36
CA PRO A 109 36.55 -40.45 4.74
C PRO A 109 36.15 -39.00 5.05
N THR A 110 36.74 -38.03 4.35
CA THR A 110 36.48 -36.59 4.50
C THR A 110 35.16 -36.12 3.88
N THR A 111 34.67 -36.77 2.80
CA THR A 111 33.39 -36.38 2.18
C THR A 111 32.20 -36.91 2.97
N TRP A 112 32.30 -38.12 3.51
CA TRP A 112 31.26 -38.70 4.37
C TRP A 112 31.10 -37.90 5.66
N THR A 113 32.22 -37.48 6.24
CA THR A 113 32.21 -36.62 7.43
C THR A 113 31.60 -35.25 7.13
N LEU A 114 31.95 -34.62 6.00
CA LEU A 114 31.34 -33.35 5.59
C LEU A 114 29.83 -33.46 5.31
N LEU A 115 29.40 -34.52 4.62
CA LEU A 115 27.99 -34.76 4.29
C LEU A 115 27.15 -34.98 5.55
N SER A 116 27.71 -35.66 6.53
CA SER A 116 27.02 -35.94 7.78
C SER A 116 26.96 -34.70 8.68
N ILE A 117 28.02 -33.88 8.71
CA ILE A 117 28.01 -32.57 9.39
C ILE A 117 26.98 -31.63 8.74
N THR A 118 26.91 -31.56 7.40
CA THR A 118 25.94 -30.70 6.71
C THR A 118 24.50 -31.15 6.95
N LYS A 119 24.22 -32.46 6.96
CA LYS A 119 22.92 -33.01 7.35
C LYS A 119 22.54 -32.66 8.80
N ILE A 120 23.47 -32.78 9.74
CA ILE A 120 23.26 -32.42 11.16
C ILE A 120 23.01 -30.92 11.32
N CYS A 121 23.77 -30.07 10.62
CA CYS A 121 23.57 -28.62 10.65
C CYS A 121 22.22 -28.22 10.06
N LEU A 122 21.83 -28.79 8.91
CA LEU A 122 20.57 -28.48 8.25
C LEU A 122 19.36 -28.93 9.10
N SER A 123 19.41 -30.15 9.65
CA SER A 123 18.37 -30.67 10.54
C SER A 123 18.32 -29.93 11.89
N GLY A 124 19.47 -29.52 12.42
CA GLY A 124 19.56 -28.68 13.62
C GLY A 124 18.95 -27.28 13.42
N VAL A 125 19.18 -26.66 12.26
CA VAL A 125 18.55 -25.38 11.89
C VAL A 125 17.04 -25.53 11.77
N LEU A 126 16.55 -26.59 11.11
CA LEU A 126 15.13 -26.91 11.03
C LEU A 126 14.49 -27.09 12.42
N LEU A 127 15.17 -27.78 13.33
CA LEU A 127 14.70 -28.00 14.70
C LEU A 127 14.66 -26.70 15.51
N LEU A 128 15.68 -25.85 15.39
CA LEU A 128 15.72 -24.53 16.03
C LEU A 128 14.61 -23.60 15.52
N LEU A 129 14.31 -23.64 14.22
CA LEU A 129 13.20 -22.90 13.62
C LEU A 129 11.86 -23.39 14.17
N CYS A 130 11.66 -24.71 14.29
CA CYS A 130 10.44 -25.28 14.88
C CYS A 130 10.30 -24.94 16.38
N PHE A 131 11.39 -25.00 17.15
CA PHE A 131 11.39 -24.63 18.57
C PHE A 131 11.09 -23.14 18.76
N SER A 132 11.59 -22.27 17.87
CA SER A 132 11.23 -20.85 17.87
C SER A 132 9.74 -20.61 17.58
N GLN A 133 9.11 -21.43 16.74
CA GLN A 133 7.66 -21.35 16.49
C GLN A 133 6.85 -21.76 17.72
N LEU A 134 7.26 -22.83 18.41
CA LEU A 134 6.63 -23.29 19.66
C LEU A 134 6.70 -22.22 20.77
N LEU A 135 7.87 -21.60 20.97
CA LEU A 135 8.04 -20.54 21.97
C LEU A 135 7.20 -19.29 21.66
N SER A 136 7.04 -18.97 20.37
CA SER A 136 6.17 -17.90 19.91
C SER A 136 4.69 -18.21 20.19
N ALA A 137 4.26 -19.45 20.01
CA ALA A 137 2.89 -19.88 20.32
C ALA A 137 2.59 -19.81 21.83
N ILE A 138 3.54 -20.20 22.68
CA ILE A 138 3.41 -20.12 24.15
C ILE A 138 3.33 -18.65 24.61
N ASN A 139 4.14 -17.75 24.04
CA ASN A 139 4.10 -16.33 24.40
C ASN A 139 2.79 -15.63 24.02
N VAL A 140 2.10 -16.11 22.98
CA VAL A 140 0.78 -15.61 22.58
C VAL A 140 -0.30 -16.04 23.57
N LEU A 141 -0.17 -17.20 24.21
CA LEU A 141 -1.11 -17.68 25.23
C LEU A 141 -1.05 -16.88 26.54
N ILE A 142 0.07 -16.24 26.85
CA ILE A 142 0.29 -15.53 28.13
C ILE A 142 -0.25 -14.08 28.12
N ILE A 143 -0.41 -13.45 26.95
CA ILE A 143 -0.80 -12.04 26.86
C ILE A 143 -2.31 -11.93 26.66
N ASN A 144 -3.10 -12.05 27.73
CA ASN A 144 -4.47 -11.56 27.70
C ASN A 144 -4.99 -11.08 29.06
N HIS A 145 -4.89 -9.76 29.32
CA HIS A 145 -5.81 -9.05 30.20
C HIS A 145 -5.99 -7.57 29.77
N LYS A 146 -7.23 -7.23 29.38
CA LYS A 146 -7.93 -5.93 29.47
C LYS A 146 -7.33 -4.64 28.85
N LYS A 147 -6.31 -4.68 28.00
CA LYS A 147 -5.94 -3.57 27.09
C LYS A 147 -5.75 -4.11 25.68
N ARG A 148 -5.96 -3.27 24.64
CA ARG A 148 -5.66 -3.64 23.24
C ARG A 148 -4.28 -4.29 23.22
N PRO A 149 -4.16 -5.52 22.69
CA PRO A 149 -2.92 -6.27 22.81
C PRO A 149 -1.79 -5.49 22.15
N LYS A 150 -0.67 -5.36 22.87
CA LYS A 150 0.53 -4.69 22.32
C LYS A 150 1.06 -5.50 21.15
N CYS A 151 1.67 -4.84 20.18
CA CYS A 151 2.28 -5.52 19.04
C CYS A 151 3.36 -6.53 19.50
N PRO A 152 3.21 -7.84 19.18
CA PRO A 152 4.09 -8.89 19.68
C PRO A 152 5.52 -8.79 19.12
N LYS A 153 5.73 -8.01 18.06
CA LYS A 153 7.06 -7.69 17.52
C LYS A 153 8.04 -7.17 18.58
N ILE A 154 7.56 -6.43 19.60
CA ILE A 154 8.41 -5.85 20.65
C ILE A 154 9.02 -6.94 21.54
N GLY A 155 8.25 -8.00 21.84
CA GLY A 155 8.70 -9.14 22.65
C GLY A 155 9.24 -10.32 21.82
N ALA A 156 9.27 -10.20 20.49
CA ALA A 156 9.65 -11.29 19.60
C ALA A 156 11.17 -11.56 19.64
N SER A 157 11.52 -12.85 19.69
CA SER A 157 12.90 -13.33 19.54
C SER A 157 13.50 -12.90 18.20
N PHE A 158 14.82 -12.95 18.07
CA PHE A 158 15.50 -12.60 16.82
C PHE A 158 14.99 -13.44 15.63
N ILE A 159 14.86 -14.76 15.82
CA ILE A 159 14.38 -15.70 14.79
C ILE A 159 12.92 -15.39 14.41
N SER A 160 12.06 -15.08 15.40
CA SER A 160 10.67 -14.68 15.13
C SER A 160 10.59 -13.37 14.36
N ARG A 161 11.50 -12.42 14.63
CA ARG A 161 11.63 -11.17 13.85
C ARG A 161 12.12 -11.41 12.43
N LEU A 162 13.09 -12.31 12.24
CA LEU A 162 13.69 -12.68 10.95
C LEU A 162 12.66 -13.35 10.02
N THR A 163 11.88 -14.29 10.57
CA THR A 163 10.90 -15.09 9.82
C THR A 163 9.49 -14.49 9.80
N PHE A 164 9.28 -13.35 10.46
CA PHE A 164 7.96 -12.74 10.68
C PHE A 164 6.94 -13.63 11.40
N SER A 165 7.40 -14.66 12.12
CA SER A 165 6.52 -15.61 12.83
C SER A 165 5.63 -14.95 13.91
N TRP A 166 6.01 -13.77 14.41
CA TRP A 166 5.17 -12.98 15.33
C TRP A 166 3.83 -12.54 14.73
N PHE A 167 3.70 -12.53 13.40
CA PHE A 167 2.46 -12.17 12.69
C PHE A 167 1.52 -13.36 12.46
N THR A 168 2.05 -14.60 12.46
CA THR A 168 1.28 -15.84 12.25
C THR A 168 0.00 -15.96 13.08
N PRO A 169 -0.02 -15.59 14.39
CA PRO A 169 -1.24 -15.68 15.19
C PRO A 169 -2.40 -14.83 14.65
N MET A 170 -2.10 -13.67 14.07
CA MET A 170 -3.11 -12.79 13.49
C MET A 170 -3.68 -13.37 12.19
N ILE A 171 -2.85 -14.02 11.38
CA ILE A 171 -3.28 -14.74 10.18
C ILE A 171 -4.20 -15.89 10.57
N MET A 172 -3.80 -16.72 11.53
CA MET A 172 -4.59 -17.86 11.98
C MET A 172 -5.93 -17.42 12.58
N ASN A 173 -5.93 -16.32 13.33
CA ASN A 173 -7.18 -15.73 13.84
C ASN A 173 -8.08 -15.25 12.70
N GLY A 174 -7.51 -14.61 11.67
CA GLY A 174 -8.24 -14.15 10.48
C GLY A 174 -8.77 -15.26 9.58
N TYR A 175 -8.09 -16.41 9.57
CA TYR A 175 -8.57 -17.62 8.90
C TYR A 175 -9.77 -18.23 9.62
N ARG A 176 -9.73 -18.26 10.96
CA ARG A 176 -10.80 -18.84 11.80
C ARG A 176 -12.02 -17.93 11.95
N LYS A 177 -11.80 -16.61 12.03
CA LYS A 177 -12.87 -15.61 12.16
C LYS A 177 -12.54 -14.34 11.37
N PRO A 178 -13.54 -13.66 10.80
CA PRO A 178 -13.34 -12.32 10.25
C PRO A 178 -12.76 -11.38 11.31
N LEU A 179 -11.64 -10.73 11.01
CA LEU A 179 -10.96 -9.84 11.95
C LEU A 179 -11.79 -8.60 12.22
N THR A 180 -11.93 -8.26 13.51
CA THR A 180 -12.57 -7.02 13.96
C THR A 180 -11.53 -5.98 14.39
N THR A 181 -11.96 -4.74 14.63
CA THR A 181 -11.05 -3.66 15.08
C THR A 181 -10.46 -3.90 16.47
N GLU A 182 -11.13 -4.71 17.29
CA GLU A 182 -10.69 -5.09 18.63
C GLU A 182 -9.57 -6.13 18.62
N ASP A 183 -9.54 -6.99 17.60
CA ASP A 183 -8.50 -8.01 17.39
C ASP A 183 -7.17 -7.40 16.91
N MET A 184 -7.14 -6.12 16.54
CA MET A 184 -5.95 -5.45 16.03
C MET A 184 -5.00 -4.99 17.15
N TRP A 185 -3.71 -5.20 16.94
CA TRP A 185 -2.69 -4.71 17.87
C TRP A 185 -2.56 -3.19 17.87
N SER A 186 -2.22 -2.63 19.04
CA SER A 186 -1.81 -1.23 19.12
C SER A 186 -0.48 -0.99 18.42
N LEU A 187 -0.33 0.12 17.71
CA LEU A 187 0.93 0.53 17.09
C LEU A 187 2.05 0.68 18.12
N SER A 188 3.27 0.31 17.73
CA SER A 188 4.47 0.59 18.52
C SER A 188 4.68 2.09 18.69
N THR A 189 5.26 2.49 19.83
CA THR A 189 5.50 3.91 20.17
C THR A 189 6.28 4.65 19.08
N GLN A 190 7.26 4.00 18.47
CA GLN A 190 8.07 4.56 17.37
C GLN A 190 7.26 4.87 16.10
N ASN A 191 6.16 4.14 15.89
CA ASN A 191 5.29 4.25 14.71
C ASN A 191 4.04 5.11 14.99
N GLN A 192 3.86 5.59 16.22
CA GLN A 192 2.75 6.49 16.55
C GLN A 192 3.00 7.89 15.97
N THR A 193 1.92 8.52 15.47
CA THR A 193 1.97 9.84 14.84
C THR A 193 2.66 10.89 15.72
N LYS A 194 2.42 10.88 17.04
CA LYS A 194 3.07 11.80 17.98
C LYS A 194 4.60 11.76 17.88
N HIS A 195 5.18 10.56 17.91
CA HIS A 195 6.64 10.40 17.82
C HIS A 195 7.16 10.75 16.42
N CYS A 196 6.49 10.29 15.36
CA CYS A 196 6.91 10.59 13.99
C CYS A 196 6.89 12.10 13.69
N VAL A 197 5.82 12.80 14.09
CA VAL A 197 5.66 14.25 13.92
C VAL A 197 6.70 15.01 14.75
N GLN A 198 7.00 14.57 15.97
CA GLN A 198 8.06 15.18 16.77
C GLN A 198 9.43 15.12 16.08
N GLN A 199 9.79 14.00 15.45
CA GLN A 199 11.05 13.89 14.70
C GLN A 199 11.03 14.75 13.43
N PHE A 200 9.87 14.81 12.75
CA PHE A 200 9.69 15.64 11.56
C PHE A 200 9.79 17.14 11.88
N ASN A 201 9.20 17.57 13.00
CA ASN A 201 9.21 18.98 13.44
C ASN A 201 10.62 19.53 13.67
N LYS A 202 11.60 18.69 14.02
CA LYS A 202 13.00 19.13 14.17
C LYS A 202 13.60 19.65 12.86
N HIS A 203 13.12 19.16 11.72
CA HIS A 203 13.62 19.52 10.38
C HIS A 203 12.60 20.34 9.58
N TRP A 204 11.44 20.63 10.17
CA TRP A 204 10.38 21.44 9.59
C TRP A 204 10.44 22.85 10.20
N THR A 205 10.89 23.82 9.41
CA THR A 205 10.84 25.25 9.76
C THR A 205 9.50 25.82 9.27
N PRO A 206 8.51 26.07 10.16
CA PRO A 206 7.29 26.75 9.76
C PRO A 206 7.59 28.20 9.35
N ILE A 207 6.74 28.79 8.50
CA ILE A 207 6.72 30.25 8.31
C ILE A 207 6.07 30.83 9.56
N THR A 208 6.88 31.27 10.52
CA THR A 208 6.38 31.87 11.77
C THR A 208 6.46 33.38 11.77
N ASP A 209 7.40 33.97 11.03
CA ASP A 209 7.62 35.42 11.05
C ASP A 209 7.07 36.11 9.80
N PRO A 210 6.51 37.33 9.91
CA PRO A 210 6.07 38.12 8.75
C PRO A 210 7.22 38.44 7.78
N ILE A 211 8.47 38.44 8.27
CA ILE A 211 9.69 38.62 7.47
C ILE A 211 9.96 37.38 6.58
N ASP A 212 9.52 36.20 7.01
CA ASP A 212 9.66 34.92 6.29
C ASP A 212 8.57 34.67 5.23
N GLN A 213 7.61 35.60 5.04
CA GLN A 213 6.53 35.45 4.04
C GLN A 213 7.04 35.30 2.60
N ASN A 214 8.25 35.75 2.29
CA ASN A 214 8.88 35.55 0.98
C ASN A 214 9.50 34.15 0.79
N ARG A 215 9.52 33.32 1.83
CA ARG A 215 10.12 31.98 1.79
C ARG A 215 9.04 30.92 1.57
N SER A 216 9.09 30.25 0.42
CA SER A 216 8.24 29.07 0.18
C SER A 216 8.77 27.85 0.94
N VAL A 217 7.88 27.17 1.66
CA VAL A 217 8.21 25.92 2.35
C VAL A 217 8.04 24.75 1.39
N ASN A 218 9.04 23.89 1.35
CA ASN A 218 9.04 22.65 0.57
C ASN A 218 9.02 21.45 1.52
N ILE A 219 8.03 20.57 1.37
CA ILE A 219 7.86 19.40 2.23
C ILE A 219 8.87 18.29 1.97
N PHE A 220 9.28 18.12 0.71
CA PHE A 220 10.13 16.99 0.33
C PHE A 220 11.52 16.99 0.99
N PRO A 221 12.27 18.12 1.03
CA PRO A 221 13.54 18.16 1.75
C PRO A 221 13.40 17.85 3.25
N ALA A 222 12.31 18.28 3.89
CA ALA A 222 12.05 17.99 5.30
C ALA A 222 11.79 16.48 5.53
N ILE A 223 11.03 15.84 4.63
CA ILE A 223 10.82 14.39 4.63
C ILE A 223 12.15 13.67 4.48
N LEU A 224 12.95 14.05 3.48
CA LEU A 224 14.22 13.39 3.20
C LEU A 224 15.19 13.52 4.38
N ARG A 225 15.36 14.72 4.94
CA ARG A 225 16.22 14.95 6.13
C ARG A 225 15.74 14.21 7.38
N THR A 226 14.44 14.00 7.54
CA THR A 226 13.92 13.27 8.71
C THR A 226 14.13 11.76 8.58
N PHE A 227 13.95 11.20 7.38
CA PHE A 227 13.92 9.74 7.18
C PHE A 227 15.14 9.16 6.46
N TRP A 228 16.14 9.97 6.09
CA TRP A 228 17.32 9.51 5.35
C TRP A 228 18.05 8.30 5.97
N PRO A 229 18.23 8.16 7.31
CA PRO A 229 18.99 7.03 7.84
C PRO A 229 18.22 5.72 7.62
N THR A 230 16.90 5.75 7.78
CA THR A 230 16.06 4.56 7.56
C THR A 230 15.91 4.26 6.07
N LEU A 231 15.85 5.30 5.22
CA LEU A 231 15.86 5.12 3.77
C LEU A 231 17.16 4.50 3.28
N LEU A 232 18.31 4.97 3.79
CA LEU A 232 19.63 4.43 3.46
C LEU A 232 19.78 2.99 3.93
N TYR A 233 19.36 2.68 5.16
CA TYR A 233 19.35 1.30 5.67
C TYR A 233 18.56 0.35 4.76
N ASN A 234 17.34 0.75 4.36
CA ASN A 234 16.52 -0.03 3.43
C ASN A 234 17.17 -0.15 2.03
N ALA A 235 17.80 0.92 1.54
CA ALA A 235 18.52 0.91 0.27
C ALA A 235 19.70 -0.08 0.27
N CYS A 236 20.48 -0.11 1.35
CA CYS A 236 21.57 -1.06 1.54
C CYS A 236 21.08 -2.52 1.60
N LEU A 237 19.97 -2.78 2.32
CA LEU A 237 19.37 -4.12 2.36
C LEU A 237 18.95 -4.59 0.96
N LYS A 238 18.31 -3.71 0.18
CA LYS A 238 17.89 -4.05 -1.18
C LYS A 238 19.08 -4.28 -2.11
N LEU A 239 20.13 -3.46 -2.01
CA LEU A 239 21.37 -3.67 -2.76
C LEU A 239 21.98 -5.03 -2.47
N ALA A 240 22.09 -5.41 -1.20
CA ALA A 240 22.64 -6.70 -0.79
C ALA A 240 21.78 -7.87 -1.33
N ALA A 241 20.46 -7.78 -1.23
CA ALA A 241 19.54 -8.77 -1.79
C ALA A 241 19.70 -8.91 -3.32
N SER A 242 19.78 -7.78 -4.03
CA SER A 242 19.96 -7.77 -5.49
C SER A 242 21.31 -8.35 -5.93
N LEU A 243 22.40 -8.03 -5.23
CA LEU A 243 23.72 -8.61 -5.54
C LEU A 243 23.74 -10.13 -5.33
N LEU A 244 23.11 -10.62 -4.25
CA LEU A 244 22.99 -12.06 -4.00
C LEU A 244 22.16 -12.75 -5.09
N ALA A 245 21.09 -12.11 -5.58
CA ALA A 245 20.30 -12.67 -6.69
C ALA A 245 21.15 -12.90 -7.96
N PHE A 246 22.16 -12.06 -8.21
CA PHE A 246 23.10 -12.23 -9.33
C PHE A 246 24.15 -13.31 -9.15
N THR A 247 24.42 -13.71 -7.91
CA THR A 247 25.35 -14.82 -7.68
C THR A 247 24.77 -16.14 -8.19
N GLN A 248 23.45 -16.28 -8.30
CA GLN A 248 22.79 -17.52 -8.68
C GLN A 248 23.18 -18.01 -10.11
N PRO A 249 23.09 -17.19 -11.18
CA PRO A 249 23.61 -17.59 -12.50
C PRO A 249 25.10 -17.96 -12.51
N LEU A 250 25.92 -17.29 -11.69
CA LEU A 250 27.37 -17.55 -11.62
C LEU A 250 27.67 -18.91 -10.97
N ILE A 251 26.98 -19.22 -9.88
CA ILE A 251 27.11 -20.51 -9.21
C ILE A 251 26.60 -21.62 -10.13
N LEU A 252 25.48 -21.40 -10.82
CA LEU A 252 24.95 -22.36 -11.78
C LEU A 252 25.94 -22.62 -12.93
N GLY A 253 26.57 -21.57 -13.47
CA GLY A 253 27.60 -21.71 -14.50
C GLY A 253 28.81 -22.53 -14.04
N ARG A 254 29.26 -22.33 -12.79
CA ARG A 254 30.35 -23.11 -12.18
C ARG A 254 29.96 -24.57 -11.92
N LEU A 255 28.71 -24.82 -11.51
CA LEU A 255 28.20 -26.16 -11.33
C LEU A 255 28.10 -26.93 -12.66
N ILE A 256 27.63 -26.27 -13.72
CA ILE A 256 27.59 -26.87 -15.06
C ILE A 256 29.03 -27.20 -15.52
N ALA A 257 29.97 -26.28 -15.35
CA ALA A 257 31.38 -26.50 -15.69
C ALA A 257 32.00 -27.68 -14.91
N PHE A 258 31.66 -27.83 -13.63
CA PHE A 258 32.06 -28.98 -12.81
C PHE A 258 31.49 -30.31 -13.32
N MET A 259 30.24 -30.30 -13.83
CA MET A 259 29.58 -31.49 -14.38
C MET A 259 30.03 -31.85 -15.80
N THR A 260 30.60 -30.91 -16.56
CA THR A 260 31.10 -31.13 -17.92
C THR A 260 32.63 -30.99 -17.97
N PRO A 261 33.41 -32.02 -17.61
CA PRO A 261 34.88 -31.97 -17.66
C PRO A 261 35.45 -31.97 -19.10
N VAL A 262 34.59 -32.00 -20.13
CA VAL A 262 34.98 -32.07 -21.54
C VAL A 262 34.79 -30.70 -22.17
N SER A 263 35.88 -29.98 -22.38
CA SER A 263 35.89 -28.79 -23.25
C SER A 263 35.53 -29.18 -24.69
N ALA A 264 34.89 -28.27 -25.43
CA ALA A 264 34.47 -28.44 -26.84
C ALA A 264 35.60 -28.77 -27.85
N THR A 265 36.85 -28.90 -27.39
CA THR A 265 38.05 -29.19 -28.18
C THR A 265 38.69 -30.56 -27.88
N GLY A 266 38.04 -31.44 -27.11
CA GLY A 266 38.49 -32.83 -26.90
C GLY A 266 39.78 -33.00 -26.10
N ALA A 267 40.35 -31.91 -25.55
CA ALA A 267 41.49 -31.95 -24.65
C ALA A 267 41.02 -32.02 -23.19
N VAL A 268 41.41 -33.09 -22.49
CA VAL A 268 41.26 -33.22 -21.03
C VAL A 268 42.26 -32.29 -20.37
N THR A 269 41.83 -31.08 -20.01
CA THR A 269 42.67 -30.16 -19.25
C THR A 269 42.25 -30.13 -17.79
N ALA A 270 43.24 -30.43 -16.94
CA ALA A 270 43.30 -30.29 -15.49
C ALA A 270 42.65 -31.39 -14.64
N ALA A 271 43.33 -31.71 -13.53
CA ALA A 271 43.01 -32.74 -12.56
C ALA A 271 41.52 -32.72 -12.14
N PRO A 272 40.92 -33.88 -11.82
CA PRO A 272 39.54 -33.93 -11.34
C PRO A 272 39.39 -32.97 -10.16
N GLU A 273 38.53 -31.95 -10.35
CA GLU A 273 38.17 -31.05 -9.26
C GLU A 273 37.60 -31.89 -8.12
N PRO A 274 37.96 -31.59 -6.87
CA PRO A 274 37.61 -32.45 -5.76
C PRO A 274 36.10 -32.43 -5.53
N GLU A 275 35.51 -33.60 -5.21
CA GLU A 275 34.06 -33.80 -5.08
C GLU A 275 33.38 -32.84 -4.09
N TRP A 276 34.09 -32.40 -3.03
CA TRP A 276 33.58 -31.44 -2.07
C TRP A 276 33.21 -30.10 -2.71
N LEU A 277 33.85 -29.71 -3.81
CA LEU A 277 33.57 -28.47 -4.51
C LEU A 277 32.16 -28.49 -5.13
N GLY A 278 31.76 -29.61 -5.73
CA GLY A 278 30.40 -29.81 -6.24
C GLY A 278 29.33 -29.69 -5.14
N TYR A 279 29.57 -30.31 -3.97
CA TYR A 279 28.68 -30.17 -2.81
C TYR A 279 28.62 -28.71 -2.30
N THR A 280 29.73 -27.97 -2.33
CA THR A 280 29.73 -26.54 -1.95
C THR A 280 28.93 -25.68 -2.91
N TYR A 281 29.01 -25.91 -4.23
CA TYR A 281 28.19 -25.18 -5.20
C TYR A 281 26.70 -25.48 -5.03
N ALA A 282 26.33 -26.74 -4.80
CA ALA A 282 24.94 -27.12 -4.52
C ALA A 282 24.41 -26.45 -3.23
N LEU A 283 25.22 -26.42 -2.16
CA LEU A 283 24.86 -25.72 -0.92
C LEU A 283 24.70 -24.21 -1.15
N LEU A 284 25.62 -23.59 -1.89
CA LEU A 284 25.57 -22.16 -2.21
C LEU A 284 24.35 -21.80 -3.07
N MET A 285 23.91 -22.68 -3.99
CA MET A 285 22.67 -22.51 -4.76
C MET A 285 21.41 -22.50 -3.89
N PHE A 286 21.45 -23.10 -2.70
CA PHE A 286 20.35 -23.05 -1.74
C PHE A 286 20.48 -21.84 -0.80
N VAL A 287 21.67 -21.62 -0.24
CA VAL A 287 21.92 -20.56 0.75
C VAL A 287 21.82 -19.16 0.14
N SER A 288 22.33 -18.95 -1.07
CA SER A 288 22.34 -17.61 -1.66
C SER A 288 20.93 -17.05 -1.92
N PRO A 289 20.01 -17.78 -2.61
CA PRO A 289 18.65 -17.29 -2.83
C PRO A 289 17.81 -17.19 -1.56
N THR A 290 18.04 -18.06 -0.57
CA THR A 290 17.32 -18.00 0.72
C THR A 290 17.71 -16.76 1.51
N VAL A 291 19.01 -16.43 1.59
CA VAL A 291 19.48 -15.18 2.21
C VAL A 291 18.98 -13.96 1.43
N ALA A 292 19.02 -14.00 0.10
CA ALA A 292 18.49 -12.92 -0.74
C ALA A 292 16.99 -12.69 -0.47
N SER A 293 16.20 -13.75 -0.37
CA SER A 293 14.76 -13.68 -0.08
C SER A 293 14.46 -13.10 1.31
N ILE A 294 15.23 -13.48 2.34
CA ILE A 294 15.10 -12.92 3.69
C ILE A 294 15.40 -11.41 3.68
N LEU A 295 16.49 -11.00 3.03
CA LEU A 295 16.86 -9.59 2.92
C LEU A 295 15.80 -8.79 2.15
N ASP A 296 15.26 -9.34 1.06
CA ASP A 296 14.22 -8.68 0.27
C ASP A 296 12.91 -8.54 1.06
N GLY A 297 12.51 -9.58 1.82
CA GLY A 297 11.36 -9.52 2.71
C GLY A 297 11.52 -8.44 3.81
N HIS A 298 12.71 -8.32 4.38
CA HIS A 298 13.02 -7.26 5.34
C HIS A 298 13.03 -5.87 4.72
N TYR A 299 13.53 -5.75 3.49
CA TYR A 299 13.45 -4.52 2.72
C TYR A 299 12.00 -4.09 2.49
N GLU A 300 11.14 -5.00 2.01
CA GLU A 300 9.72 -4.69 1.75
C GLU A 300 9.02 -4.24 3.03
N TYR A 301 9.22 -4.97 4.13
CA TYR A 301 8.69 -4.58 5.44
C TYR A 301 9.21 -3.20 5.90
N GLY A 302 10.52 -2.99 5.83
CA GLY A 302 11.17 -1.73 6.24
C GLY A 302 10.69 -0.54 5.42
N LYS A 303 10.56 -0.72 4.10
CA LYS A 303 10.01 0.26 3.16
C LYS A 303 8.56 0.63 3.51
N SER A 304 7.69 -0.36 3.75
CA SER A 304 6.29 -0.13 4.13
C SER A 304 6.16 0.63 5.45
N VAL A 305 7.01 0.34 6.44
CA VAL A 305 7.03 1.07 7.72
C VAL A 305 7.44 2.54 7.51
N VAL A 306 8.47 2.80 6.71
CA VAL A 306 8.89 4.19 6.41
C VAL A 306 7.79 4.96 5.68
N ILE A 307 7.16 4.34 4.67
CA ILE A 307 6.03 4.94 3.94
C ILE A 307 4.91 5.33 4.91
N MET A 308 4.53 4.42 5.81
CA MET A 308 3.51 4.70 6.82
C MET A 308 3.90 5.88 7.72
N ARG A 309 5.15 5.95 8.18
CA ARG A 309 5.65 7.07 9.00
C ARG A 309 5.58 8.41 8.26
N ILE A 310 6.00 8.43 6.99
CA ILE A 310 5.92 9.62 6.13
C ILE A 310 4.46 10.06 5.98
N LYS A 311 3.55 9.13 5.64
CA LYS A 311 2.11 9.43 5.51
C LYS A 311 1.56 10.06 6.79
N SER A 312 1.85 9.48 7.95
CA SER A 312 1.39 10.00 9.24
C SER A 312 1.88 11.43 9.51
N CYS A 313 3.15 11.74 9.20
CA CYS A 313 3.70 13.09 9.39
C CYS A 313 3.06 14.11 8.45
N VAL A 314 2.98 13.78 7.15
CA VAL A 314 2.43 14.68 6.14
C VAL A 314 0.93 14.92 6.42
N SER A 315 0.18 13.87 6.79
CA SER A 315 -1.25 14.01 7.12
C SER A 315 -1.45 14.88 8.35
N ALA A 316 -0.64 14.73 9.38
CA ALA A 316 -0.71 15.59 10.57
C ALA A 316 -0.44 17.06 10.21
N LYS A 317 0.55 17.34 9.36
CA LYS A 317 0.87 18.72 8.94
C LYS A 317 -0.19 19.35 8.05
N LEU A 318 -0.72 18.58 7.09
CA LEU A 318 -1.85 19.04 6.27
C LEU A 318 -3.08 19.31 7.13
N TYR A 319 -3.33 18.48 8.13
CA TYR A 319 -4.43 18.68 9.08
C TYR A 319 -4.21 19.93 9.96
N GLU A 320 -3.02 20.11 10.54
CA GLU A 320 -2.66 21.32 11.30
C GLU A 320 -2.84 22.59 10.45
N LYS A 321 -2.39 22.56 9.19
CA LYS A 321 -2.56 23.66 8.24
C LYS A 321 -4.04 23.97 7.97
N SER A 322 -4.88 22.94 7.84
CA SER A 322 -6.32 23.12 7.59
C SER A 322 -7.04 23.91 8.69
N LEU A 323 -6.56 23.81 9.93
CA LEU A 323 -7.10 24.53 11.08
C LEU A 323 -6.70 26.01 11.11
N ARG A 324 -5.60 26.38 10.43
CA ARG A 324 -5.04 27.75 10.42
C ARG A 324 -5.30 28.50 9.11
N LEU A 325 -5.96 27.88 8.15
CA LEU A 325 -6.19 28.47 6.83
C LEU A 325 -7.12 29.69 6.90
N SER A 326 -6.72 30.78 6.24
CA SER A 326 -7.54 32.00 6.08
C SER A 326 -8.79 31.77 5.23
N SER A 327 -9.73 32.72 5.26
CA SER A 327 -10.91 32.71 4.39
C SER A 327 -10.54 32.70 2.90
N ALA A 328 -9.54 33.51 2.51
CA ALA A 328 -8.99 33.52 1.15
C ALA A 328 -8.38 32.15 0.78
N GLY A 329 -7.56 31.57 1.67
CA GLY A 329 -6.98 30.24 1.46
C GLY A 329 -8.03 29.13 1.36
N ARG A 330 -9.13 29.19 2.12
CA ARG A 330 -10.26 28.24 2.03
C ARG A 330 -11.08 28.36 0.75
N LYS A 331 -11.08 29.55 0.12
CA LYS A 331 -11.70 29.77 -1.18
C LYS A 331 -10.85 29.15 -2.30
N GLU A 332 -9.53 29.26 -2.21
CA GLU A 332 -8.59 28.64 -3.15
C GLU A 332 -8.54 27.11 -2.98
N PHE A 333 -8.46 26.63 -1.74
CA PHE A 333 -8.42 25.21 -1.41
C PHE A 333 -9.69 24.78 -0.67
N THR A 334 -10.57 24.11 -1.39
CA THR A 334 -11.84 23.65 -0.84
C THR A 334 -11.65 22.49 0.14
N ALA A 335 -12.65 22.22 0.99
CA ALA A 335 -12.64 21.04 1.86
C ALA A 335 -12.48 19.72 1.06
N GLY A 336 -13.03 19.67 -0.16
CA GLY A 336 -12.85 18.54 -1.07
C GLY A 336 -11.40 18.37 -1.52
N ASP A 337 -10.68 19.47 -1.77
CA ASP A 337 -9.26 19.44 -2.09
C ASP A 337 -8.40 18.94 -0.93
N VAL A 338 -8.72 19.33 0.31
CA VAL A 338 -8.02 18.83 1.50
C VAL A 338 -8.22 17.32 1.65
N VAL A 339 -9.45 16.82 1.48
CA VAL A 339 -9.72 15.37 1.52
C VAL A 339 -8.98 14.63 0.40
N ASN A 340 -8.92 15.21 -0.81
CA ASN A 340 -8.15 14.65 -1.92
C ASN A 340 -6.64 14.63 -1.61
N LEU A 341 -6.10 15.70 -1.03
CA LEU A 341 -4.70 15.78 -0.61
C LEU A 341 -4.35 14.70 0.42
N LEU A 342 -5.20 14.53 1.44
CA LEU A 342 -5.02 13.57 2.53
C LEU A 342 -5.18 12.10 2.11
N SER A 343 -6.03 11.81 1.12
CA SER A 343 -6.35 10.43 0.72
C SER A 343 -5.67 9.99 -0.57
N ARG A 344 -5.92 10.71 -1.67
CA ARG A 344 -5.47 10.37 -3.01
C ARG A 344 -4.02 10.78 -3.22
N ASP A 345 -3.70 12.05 -3.04
CA ASP A 345 -2.37 12.58 -3.40
C ASP A 345 -1.28 12.04 -2.46
N MET A 346 -1.62 11.82 -1.17
CA MET A 346 -0.77 11.11 -0.21
C MET A 346 -0.37 9.70 -0.67
N SER A 347 -1.29 9.00 -1.33
CA SER A 347 -1.02 7.65 -1.82
C SER A 347 -0.06 7.66 -3.00
N TYR A 348 -0.17 8.63 -3.90
CA TYR A 348 0.78 8.84 -4.99
C TYR A 348 2.16 9.29 -4.50
N LEU A 349 2.23 10.18 -3.50
CA LEU A 349 3.50 10.55 -2.85
C LEU A 349 4.23 9.31 -2.33
N SER A 350 3.48 8.33 -1.83
CA SER A 350 4.03 7.09 -1.30
C SER A 350 4.57 6.15 -2.37
N CYS A 351 4.01 6.16 -3.59
CA CYS A 351 4.53 5.38 -4.71
C CYS A 351 6.00 5.69 -5.02
N VAL A 352 6.44 6.94 -4.83
CA VAL A 352 7.86 7.29 -5.02
C VAL A 352 8.77 6.57 -4.04
N PHE A 353 8.35 6.39 -2.80
CA PHE A 353 9.15 5.64 -1.83
C PHE A 353 9.06 4.13 -2.07
N VAL A 354 8.00 3.65 -2.75
CA VAL A 354 7.88 2.26 -3.21
C VAL A 354 8.86 1.98 -4.35
N PHE A 355 8.97 2.88 -5.33
CA PHE A 355 9.73 2.67 -6.56
C PHE A 355 11.09 3.36 -6.58
N GLY A 356 11.37 4.30 -5.67
CA GLY A 356 12.55 5.16 -5.71
C GLY A 356 13.86 4.39 -5.64
N ASN A 357 13.87 3.23 -4.96
CA ASN A 357 15.04 2.37 -4.96
C ASN A 357 15.28 1.68 -6.32
N ASN A 358 14.21 1.34 -7.05
CA ASN A 358 14.34 0.75 -8.38
C ASN A 358 14.95 1.74 -9.38
N LEU A 359 14.76 3.05 -9.20
CA LEU A 359 15.27 4.05 -10.13
C LEU A 359 16.80 4.02 -10.26
N TRP A 360 17.52 3.78 -9.17
CA TRP A 360 19.00 3.69 -9.18
C TRP A 360 19.50 2.24 -9.22
N LEU A 361 18.73 1.28 -8.69
CA LEU A 361 19.09 -0.13 -8.75
C LEU A 361 18.95 -0.71 -10.15
N SER A 362 17.94 -0.33 -10.94
CA SER A 362 17.73 -0.91 -12.28
C SER A 362 18.90 -0.61 -13.24
N PRO A 363 19.46 0.62 -13.32
CA PRO A 363 20.67 0.88 -14.11
C PRO A 363 21.88 0.08 -13.62
N LEU A 364 22.06 -0.04 -12.29
CA LEU A 364 23.14 -0.84 -11.71
C LEU A 364 22.97 -2.33 -12.08
N GLN A 365 21.76 -2.85 -11.95
CA GLN A 365 21.37 -4.20 -12.32
C GLN A 365 21.66 -4.47 -13.82
N MET A 366 21.26 -3.54 -14.68
CA MET A 366 21.51 -3.63 -16.13
C MET A 366 23.01 -3.59 -16.45
N GLY A 367 23.76 -2.70 -15.81
CA GLY A 367 25.21 -2.60 -15.97
C GLY A 367 25.92 -3.90 -15.57
N LEU A 368 25.53 -4.49 -14.44
CA LEU A 368 26.06 -5.77 -13.98
C LEU A 368 25.69 -6.92 -14.93
N CYS A 369 24.45 -6.97 -15.43
CA CYS A 369 24.05 -7.93 -16.47
C CYS A 369 24.94 -7.84 -17.71
N ILE A 370 25.14 -6.63 -18.24
CA ILE A 370 25.98 -6.40 -19.43
C ILE A 370 27.42 -6.86 -19.17
N TYR A 371 27.97 -6.54 -18.00
CA TYR A 371 29.30 -6.98 -17.59
C TYR A 371 29.41 -8.52 -17.55
N LEU A 372 28.44 -9.20 -16.93
CA LEU A 372 28.42 -10.67 -16.87
C LEU A 372 28.25 -11.31 -18.25
N LEU A 373 27.42 -10.74 -19.11
CA LEU A 373 27.29 -11.18 -20.51
C LEU A 373 28.60 -10.99 -21.27
N TRP A 374 29.36 -9.93 -20.99
CA TRP A 374 30.66 -9.71 -21.64
C TRP A 374 31.66 -10.76 -21.20
N ALA A 375 31.70 -11.07 -19.91
CA ALA A 375 32.53 -12.13 -19.39
C ALA A 375 32.21 -13.51 -20.00
N GLN A 376 30.94 -13.81 -20.28
CA GLN A 376 30.51 -15.14 -20.76
C GLN A 376 30.53 -15.30 -22.29
N LEU A 377 30.10 -14.28 -23.04
CA LEU A 377 29.85 -14.34 -24.50
C LEU A 377 30.87 -13.53 -25.33
N GLY A 378 31.79 -12.82 -24.68
CA GLY A 378 32.78 -11.97 -25.34
C GLY A 378 32.22 -10.61 -25.82
N ALA A 379 33.12 -9.73 -26.28
CA ALA A 379 32.80 -8.34 -26.61
C ALA A 379 31.84 -8.19 -27.80
N ALA A 380 31.91 -9.10 -28.78
CA ALA A 380 31.11 -9.01 -30.00
C ALA A 380 29.61 -9.22 -29.75
N ALA A 381 29.25 -10.25 -28.98
CA ALA A 381 27.85 -10.55 -28.66
C ALA A 381 27.23 -9.50 -27.72
N THR A 382 28.01 -8.96 -26.79
CA THR A 382 27.52 -7.92 -25.89
C THR A 382 27.29 -6.59 -26.60
N LEU A 383 28.22 -6.16 -27.46
CA LEU A 383 28.02 -4.93 -28.23
C LEU A 383 26.78 -5.02 -29.13
N ALA A 384 26.50 -6.18 -29.73
CA ALA A 384 25.27 -6.39 -30.50
C ALA A 384 24.01 -6.29 -29.62
N SER A 385 24.01 -6.92 -28.44
CA SER A 385 22.86 -6.87 -27.51
C SER A 385 22.62 -5.47 -26.91
N VAL A 386 23.70 -4.75 -26.58
CA VAL A 386 23.64 -3.38 -26.07
C VAL A 386 23.19 -2.42 -27.17
N GLY A 387 23.69 -2.59 -28.40
CA GLY A 387 23.23 -1.84 -29.55
C GLY A 387 21.73 -2.03 -29.81
N PHE A 388 21.24 -3.26 -29.74
CA PHE A 388 19.80 -3.55 -29.84
C PHE A 388 19.00 -2.92 -28.70
N MET A 389 19.46 -3.01 -27.45
CA MET A 389 18.79 -2.37 -26.30
C MET A 389 18.72 -0.85 -26.44
N ILE A 390 19.80 -0.20 -26.90
CA ILE A 390 19.84 1.24 -27.14
C ILE A 390 18.89 1.64 -28.26
N LEU A 391 18.75 0.82 -29.30
CA LEU A 391 17.80 1.07 -30.40
C LEU A 391 16.35 0.75 -30.02
N TYR A 392 16.12 -0.24 -29.16
CA TYR A 392 14.79 -0.65 -28.71
C TYR A 392 14.21 0.30 -27.65
N THR A 393 15.04 0.82 -26.73
CA THR A 393 14.64 1.74 -25.66
C THR A 393 13.87 2.99 -26.16
N PRO A 394 14.28 3.69 -27.23
CA PRO A 394 13.52 4.82 -27.76
C PRO A 394 12.21 4.38 -28.41
N VAL A 395 12.15 3.19 -29.01
CA VAL A 395 10.91 2.64 -29.56
C VAL A 395 9.92 2.34 -28.43
N SER A 396 10.37 1.68 -27.36
CA SER A 396 9.54 1.42 -26.19
C SER A 396 9.12 2.71 -25.48
N SER A 397 10.00 3.72 -25.37
CA SER A 397 9.65 5.00 -24.74
C SER A 397 8.64 5.81 -25.54
N LEU A 398 8.68 5.76 -26.88
CA LEU A 398 7.66 6.36 -27.75
C LEU A 398 6.31 5.67 -27.60
N LEU A 399 6.29 4.34 -27.47
CA LEU A 399 5.08 3.56 -27.19
C LEU A 399 4.48 3.94 -25.84
N VAL A 400 5.30 4.00 -24.78
CA VAL A 400 4.88 4.44 -23.44
C VAL A 400 4.37 5.89 -23.47
N ALA A 401 5.04 6.79 -24.19
CA ALA A 401 4.59 8.17 -24.33
C ALA A 401 3.24 8.28 -25.05
N ARG A 402 2.97 7.42 -26.04
CA ARG A 402 1.65 7.31 -26.67
C ARG A 402 0.61 6.77 -25.70
N GLU A 403 0.96 5.72 -24.95
CA GLU A 403 0.10 5.12 -23.94
C GLU A 403 -0.31 6.15 -22.87
N GLN A 404 0.66 6.92 -22.36
CA GLN A 404 0.40 8.00 -21.40
C GLN A 404 -0.60 9.03 -21.93
N ARG A 405 -0.50 9.42 -23.21
CA ARG A 405 -1.49 10.34 -23.83
C ARG A 405 -2.90 9.73 -23.87
N PHE A 406 -3.03 8.43 -24.14
CA PHE A 406 -4.33 7.74 -24.08
C PHE A 406 -4.87 7.70 -22.65
N TRP A 407 -4.03 7.36 -21.67
CA TRP A 407 -4.38 7.39 -20.26
C TRP A 407 -4.84 8.78 -19.81
N ASP A 408 -4.15 9.85 -20.19
CA ASP A 408 -4.54 11.21 -19.84
C ASP A 408 -5.90 11.61 -20.43
N ARG A 409 -6.21 11.18 -21.66
CA ARG A 409 -7.53 11.41 -22.27
C ARG A 409 -8.61 10.61 -21.54
N LEU A 410 -8.33 9.34 -21.24
CA LEU A 410 -9.24 8.45 -20.52
C LEU A 410 -9.54 8.97 -19.11
N PHE A 411 -8.52 9.38 -18.34
CA PHE A 411 -8.70 9.89 -17.00
C PHE A 411 -9.42 11.24 -16.98
N ARG A 412 -9.20 12.11 -17.98
CA ARG A 412 -10.00 13.34 -18.16
C ARG A 412 -11.48 13.04 -18.42
N GLY A 413 -11.78 12.13 -19.34
CA GLY A 413 -13.16 11.69 -19.61
C GLY A 413 -13.83 11.08 -18.38
N LYS A 414 -13.12 10.17 -17.69
CA LYS A 414 -13.55 9.55 -16.43
C LYS A 414 -13.82 10.57 -15.33
N GLY A 415 -12.97 11.59 -15.21
CA GLY A 415 -13.16 12.70 -14.28
C GLY A 415 -14.45 13.48 -14.58
N GLY A 416 -14.68 13.81 -15.84
CA GLY A 416 -15.91 14.48 -16.30
C GLY A 416 -17.17 13.69 -15.96
N ARG A 417 -17.20 12.38 -16.24
CA ARG A 417 -18.34 11.51 -15.92
C ARG A 417 -18.60 11.41 -14.42
N VAL A 418 -17.56 11.22 -13.61
CA VAL A 418 -17.69 11.13 -12.14
C VAL A 418 -18.19 12.45 -11.55
N SER A 419 -17.76 13.59 -12.10
CA SER A 419 -18.27 14.91 -11.69
C SER A 419 -19.78 15.03 -11.91
N VAL A 420 -20.27 14.72 -13.13
CA VAL A 420 -21.72 14.76 -13.45
C VAL A 420 -22.52 13.83 -12.54
N ILE A 421 -22.02 12.60 -12.29
CA ILE A 421 -22.69 11.67 -11.37
C ILE A 421 -22.75 12.24 -9.95
N THR A 422 -21.68 12.88 -9.48
CA THR A 422 -21.65 13.49 -8.14
C THR A 422 -22.64 14.64 -8.04
N GLU A 423 -22.73 15.50 -9.07
CA GLU A 423 -23.70 16.59 -9.15
C GLU A 423 -25.15 16.08 -9.13
N MET A 424 -25.43 15.00 -9.88
CA MET A 424 -26.73 14.33 -9.89
C MET A 424 -27.11 13.74 -8.53
N LEU A 425 -26.17 13.11 -7.83
CA LEU A 425 -26.42 12.51 -6.52
C LEU A 425 -26.68 13.59 -5.46
N ASN A 426 -25.90 14.67 -5.47
CA ASN A 426 -26.09 15.79 -4.54
C ASN A 426 -27.44 16.49 -4.73
N HIS A 427 -27.94 16.56 -5.96
CA HIS A 427 -29.20 17.24 -6.29
C HIS A 427 -30.35 16.27 -6.69
N MET A 428 -30.29 15.01 -6.26
CA MET A 428 -31.22 13.94 -6.70
C MET A 428 -32.70 14.31 -6.53
N LYS A 429 -33.06 15.01 -5.45
CA LYS A 429 -34.45 15.42 -5.19
C LYS A 429 -34.97 16.37 -6.28
N VAL A 430 -34.15 17.31 -6.71
CA VAL A 430 -34.48 18.30 -7.74
C VAL A 430 -34.63 17.62 -9.11
N LEU A 431 -33.69 16.72 -9.45
CA LEU A 431 -33.77 15.96 -10.69
C LEU A 431 -35.06 15.12 -10.79
N LYS A 432 -35.47 14.49 -9.68
CA LYS A 432 -36.72 13.71 -9.63
C LYS A 432 -37.96 14.59 -9.74
N LEU A 433 -37.97 15.75 -9.07
CA LEU A 433 -39.09 16.70 -9.11
C LEU A 433 -39.36 17.20 -10.54
N TYR A 434 -38.30 17.50 -11.30
CA TYR A 434 -38.41 17.95 -12.69
C TYR A 434 -38.49 16.82 -13.73
N GLY A 435 -38.40 15.55 -13.33
CA GLY A 435 -38.39 14.43 -14.26
C GLY A 435 -37.14 14.35 -15.17
N TRP A 436 -36.03 14.99 -14.80
CA TRP A 436 -34.81 15.09 -15.63
C TRP A 436 -33.89 13.86 -15.60
N CYS A 437 -34.27 12.80 -14.89
CA CYS A 437 -33.44 11.60 -14.76
C CYS A 437 -33.06 10.98 -16.13
N GLY A 438 -33.98 10.99 -17.10
CA GLY A 438 -33.71 10.50 -18.45
C GLY A 438 -32.66 11.31 -19.21
N ALA A 439 -32.78 12.65 -19.17
CA ALA A 439 -31.84 13.56 -19.83
C ALA A 439 -30.42 13.41 -19.26
N PHE A 440 -30.28 13.36 -17.94
CA PHE A 440 -28.99 13.16 -17.30
C PHE A 440 -28.42 11.75 -17.51
N ARG A 441 -29.27 10.71 -17.57
CA ARG A 441 -28.83 9.36 -17.95
C ARG A 441 -28.20 9.37 -19.34
N ASN A 442 -28.84 9.98 -20.33
CA ASN A 442 -28.32 10.05 -21.70
C ASN A 442 -26.99 10.82 -21.74
N ARG A 443 -26.86 11.89 -20.97
CA ARG A 443 -25.58 12.61 -20.82
C ARG A 443 -24.47 11.73 -20.25
N VAL A 444 -24.75 10.92 -19.23
CA VAL A 444 -23.77 10.00 -18.63
C VAL A 444 -23.41 8.88 -19.60
N VAL A 445 -24.37 8.33 -20.34
CA VAL A 445 -24.14 7.29 -21.35
C VAL A 445 -23.26 7.84 -22.49
N GLY A 446 -23.54 9.03 -23.01
CA GLY A 446 -22.69 9.64 -24.05
C GLY A 446 -21.24 9.86 -23.61
N LEU A 447 -21.03 10.26 -22.35
CA LEU A 447 -19.67 10.32 -21.77
C LEU A 447 -19.03 8.94 -21.66
N ARG A 448 -19.82 7.91 -21.34
CA ARG A 448 -19.35 6.53 -21.21
C ARG A 448 -18.98 5.93 -22.57
N ASP A 449 -19.73 6.22 -23.61
CA ASP A 449 -19.44 5.74 -24.97
C ASP A 449 -18.11 6.32 -25.48
N ALA A 450 -17.89 7.62 -25.26
CA ALA A 450 -16.60 8.26 -25.54
C ALA A 450 -15.43 7.64 -24.74
N GLU A 451 -15.64 7.27 -23.47
CA GLU A 451 -14.63 6.51 -22.69
C GLU A 451 -14.35 5.14 -23.31
N ILE A 452 -15.39 4.42 -23.72
CA ILE A 452 -15.29 3.08 -24.30
C ILE A 452 -14.56 3.13 -25.64
N ASP A 453 -14.79 4.14 -26.47
CA ASP A 453 -14.10 4.27 -27.76
C ASP A 453 -12.60 4.52 -27.60
N ILE A 454 -12.20 5.34 -26.60
CA ILE A 454 -10.79 5.50 -26.23
C ILE A 454 -10.19 4.17 -25.75
N LEU A 455 -10.92 3.43 -24.92
CA LEU A 455 -10.48 2.12 -24.43
C LEU A 455 -10.35 1.10 -25.56
N ARG A 456 -11.27 1.09 -26.53
CA ARG A 456 -11.20 0.22 -27.71
C ARG A 456 -9.95 0.52 -28.53
N ALA A 457 -9.63 1.80 -28.75
CA ALA A 457 -8.42 2.22 -29.47
C ALA A 457 -7.12 1.83 -28.74
N LEU A 458 -7.12 1.92 -27.40
CA LEU A 458 -5.98 1.47 -26.59
C LEU A 458 -5.81 -0.05 -26.67
N VAL A 459 -6.91 -0.80 -26.50
CA VAL A 459 -6.89 -2.26 -26.56
C VAL A 459 -6.48 -2.75 -27.95
N SER A 460 -6.93 -2.11 -29.04
CA SER A 460 -6.53 -2.50 -30.40
C SER A 460 -5.05 -2.23 -30.65
N LEU A 461 -4.50 -1.11 -30.17
CA LEU A 461 -3.07 -0.80 -30.28
C LEU A 461 -2.20 -1.79 -29.50
N CYS A 462 -2.55 -2.09 -28.25
CA CYS A 462 -1.82 -3.07 -27.43
C CYS A 462 -1.96 -4.50 -27.98
N SER A 463 -3.16 -4.86 -28.44
CA SER A 463 -3.40 -6.18 -29.04
C SER A 463 -2.65 -6.32 -30.36
N PHE A 464 -2.55 -5.27 -31.18
CA PHE A 464 -1.78 -5.28 -32.43
C PHE A 464 -0.29 -5.54 -32.18
N VAL A 465 0.32 -4.89 -31.19
CA VAL A 465 1.74 -5.11 -30.84
C VAL A 465 2.01 -6.52 -30.33
N VAL A 466 1.13 -7.05 -29.47
CA VAL A 466 1.23 -8.43 -28.96
C VAL A 466 0.99 -9.43 -30.10
N PHE A 467 0.03 -9.17 -30.97
CA PHE A 467 -0.36 -10.02 -32.09
C PHE A 467 0.73 -10.13 -33.16
N THR A 468 1.39 -9.02 -33.52
CA THR A 468 2.46 -9.03 -34.53
C THR A 468 3.78 -9.60 -34.02
N LEU A 469 4.01 -9.65 -32.70
CA LEU A 469 5.30 -10.08 -32.13
C LEU A 469 5.31 -11.51 -31.56
N ILE A 470 4.16 -12.13 -31.29
CA ILE A 470 4.09 -13.39 -30.50
C ILE A 470 3.70 -14.63 -31.33
N SER A 471 3.07 -14.50 -32.50
CA SER A 471 2.65 -15.70 -33.25
C SER A 471 2.51 -15.46 -34.75
N ASP A 472 3.23 -16.25 -35.55
CA ASP A 472 3.10 -16.28 -37.02
C ASP A 472 1.69 -16.67 -37.49
N GLN A 473 0.86 -17.26 -36.61
CA GLN A 473 -0.48 -17.74 -36.96
C GLN A 473 -1.61 -16.73 -36.70
N ASN A 474 -1.33 -15.54 -36.16
CA ASN A 474 -2.27 -14.40 -36.18
C ASN A 474 -3.73 -14.71 -35.74
N ILE A 475 -3.94 -15.53 -34.70
CA ILE A 475 -5.27 -15.76 -34.09
C ILE A 475 -5.33 -15.09 -32.71
N LEU A 476 -6.23 -14.10 -32.57
CA LEU A 476 -6.50 -13.36 -31.34
C LEU A 476 -7.58 -14.07 -30.51
N ASP A 477 -7.16 -14.71 -29.42
CA ASP A 477 -8.03 -15.41 -28.47
C ASP A 477 -8.28 -14.53 -27.22
N PRO A 478 -9.50 -14.45 -26.67
CA PRO A 478 -9.79 -13.77 -25.40
C PRO A 478 -8.82 -14.13 -24.26
N SER A 479 -8.28 -15.34 -24.26
CA SER A 479 -7.29 -15.82 -23.29
C SER A 479 -5.95 -15.06 -23.38
N LYS A 480 -5.50 -14.75 -24.60
CA LYS A 480 -4.27 -13.95 -24.85
C LYS A 480 -4.46 -12.48 -24.45
N ALA A 481 -5.65 -11.93 -24.73
CA ALA A 481 -6.01 -10.56 -24.31
C ALA A 481 -6.12 -10.43 -22.78
N PHE A 482 -6.58 -11.48 -22.09
CA PHE A 482 -6.68 -11.51 -20.63
C PHE A 482 -5.31 -11.55 -19.94
N TYR A 483 -4.35 -12.32 -20.48
CA TYR A 483 -2.98 -12.37 -19.95
C TYR A 483 -2.31 -11.00 -19.93
N TYR A 484 -2.48 -10.20 -21.00
CA TYR A 484 -2.03 -8.81 -21.02
C TYR A 484 -2.79 -7.94 -20.02
N GLY A 485 -4.10 -8.16 -19.85
CA GLY A 485 -4.94 -7.45 -18.88
C GLY A 485 -4.49 -7.60 -17.41
N VAL A 486 -3.88 -8.74 -17.06
CA VAL A 486 -3.39 -9.03 -15.70
C VAL A 486 -2.01 -8.42 -15.43
N ASN A 487 -1.14 -8.31 -16.45
CA ASN A 487 0.18 -7.68 -16.32
C ASN A 487 0.17 -6.13 -16.37
N ARG A 488 -1.00 -5.50 -16.53
CA ARG A 488 -1.23 -4.03 -16.48
C ARG A 488 -0.79 -3.33 -15.19
N GLY A 489 -0.40 -4.07 -14.15
CA GLY A 489 0.11 -3.50 -12.90
C GLY A 489 1.54 -2.94 -13.01
N SER A 490 2.26 -3.26 -14.09
CA SER A 490 3.69 -2.98 -14.23
C SER A 490 4.00 -1.65 -14.94
N ASP A 491 3.05 -0.98 -15.59
CA ASP A 491 3.35 0.24 -16.39
C ASP A 491 3.39 1.56 -15.58
N TYR A 492 3.46 1.47 -14.25
CA TYR A 492 3.52 2.63 -13.36
C TYR A 492 4.92 3.26 -13.22
N TYR A 493 5.98 2.63 -13.74
CA TYR A 493 7.37 3.05 -13.46
C TYR A 493 7.72 4.42 -14.06
N ASP A 494 7.38 4.71 -15.32
CA ASP A 494 7.84 5.92 -16.03
C ASP A 494 7.03 7.19 -15.71
N SER A 495 5.79 7.03 -15.22
CA SER A 495 4.93 8.16 -14.88
C SER A 495 5.10 8.64 -13.42
N THR A 496 5.77 7.86 -12.59
CA THR A 496 5.90 8.10 -11.14
C THR A 496 6.65 9.42 -10.84
N ILE A 497 7.68 9.78 -11.61
CA ILE A 497 8.47 11.01 -11.37
C ILE A 497 7.66 12.27 -11.73
N ASN A 498 6.95 12.25 -12.86
CA ASN A 498 6.12 13.37 -13.30
C ASN A 498 4.95 13.60 -12.35
N TYR A 499 4.30 12.51 -11.92
CA TYR A 499 3.25 12.57 -10.91
C TYR A 499 3.77 13.06 -9.56
N PHE A 500 4.94 12.60 -9.13
CA PHE A 500 5.55 13.06 -7.89
C PHE A 500 5.79 14.56 -7.84
N SER A 501 6.43 15.10 -8.89
CA SER A 501 6.66 16.55 -8.99
C SER A 501 5.35 17.33 -8.92
N TYR A 502 4.32 16.84 -9.63
CA TYR A 502 2.98 17.43 -9.59
C TYR A 502 2.36 17.42 -8.18
N TYR A 503 2.34 16.27 -7.51
CA TYR A 503 1.72 16.13 -6.18
C TYR A 503 2.48 16.87 -5.09
N VAL A 504 3.82 16.87 -5.13
CA VAL A 504 4.63 17.67 -4.20
C VAL A 504 4.39 19.15 -4.41
N LYS A 505 4.32 19.63 -5.66
CA LYS A 505 3.97 21.03 -5.97
C LYS A 505 2.60 21.40 -5.41
N ARG A 506 1.58 20.54 -5.58
CA ARG A 506 0.23 20.78 -5.06
C ARG A 506 0.20 20.82 -3.53
N MET A 507 0.90 19.90 -2.86
CA MET A 507 1.03 19.90 -1.40
C MET A 507 1.77 21.15 -0.90
N ASN A 508 2.85 21.56 -1.57
CA ASN A 508 3.59 22.77 -1.22
C ASN A 508 2.74 24.02 -1.45
N ALA A 509 1.94 24.09 -2.52
CA ALA A 509 1.01 25.19 -2.74
C ALA A 509 0.01 25.31 -1.59
N TYR A 510 -0.58 24.19 -1.17
CA TYR A 510 -1.48 24.15 -0.01
C TYR A 510 -0.80 24.56 1.30
N LEU A 511 0.42 24.07 1.56
CA LEU A 511 1.17 24.39 2.78
C LEU A 511 1.63 25.85 2.83
N ASN A 512 1.80 26.50 1.67
CA ASN A 512 2.17 27.91 1.58
C ASN A 512 0.94 28.85 1.45
N ALA A 513 -0.28 28.31 1.46
CA ALA A 513 -1.49 29.13 1.41
C ALA A 513 -1.63 30.02 2.66
N ASN A 514 -2.30 31.18 2.49
CA ASN A 514 -2.42 32.20 3.53
C ASN A 514 -3.08 31.67 4.82
N GLU A 515 -2.41 31.88 5.95
CA GLU A 515 -2.93 31.54 7.29
C GLU A 515 -3.66 32.73 7.93
N VAL A 516 -4.55 32.44 8.86
CA VAL A 516 -5.12 33.46 9.75
C VAL A 516 -4.02 33.91 10.69
N ASN A 517 -3.72 35.20 10.71
CA ASN A 517 -2.77 35.74 11.66
C ASN A 517 -3.51 36.03 12.98
N GLU A 518 -3.19 35.27 14.02
CA GLU A 518 -3.78 35.43 15.36
C GLU A 518 -3.38 36.78 16.00
N SER A 519 -2.33 37.44 15.50
CA SER A 519 -1.88 38.75 16.01
C SER A 519 -2.74 39.93 15.55
N PHE A 520 -3.72 39.73 14.66
CA PHE A 520 -4.62 40.83 14.25
C PHE A 520 -5.65 41.22 15.32
N VAL A 521 -5.89 40.35 16.31
CA VAL A 521 -6.81 40.61 17.42
C VAL A 521 -6.04 40.56 18.73
N ASP A 522 -5.95 41.70 19.41
CA ASP A 522 -5.34 41.80 20.73
C ASP A 522 -6.26 41.19 21.80
N HIS A 523 -5.88 40.03 22.34
CA HIS A 523 -6.57 39.40 23.47
C HIS A 523 -5.94 39.82 24.80
N LYS A 524 -6.34 40.99 25.32
CA LYS A 524 -5.87 41.49 26.63
C LYS A 524 -6.84 41.10 27.76
N PRO A 525 -6.40 40.35 28.79
CA PRO A 525 -7.26 40.05 29.93
C PRO A 525 -7.57 41.32 30.73
N ASN A 526 -8.78 41.41 31.29
CA ASN A 526 -9.24 42.46 32.21
C ASN A 526 -9.39 43.89 31.65
N GLN A 527 -9.83 44.06 30.40
CA GLN A 527 -10.28 45.38 29.93
C GLN A 527 -11.72 45.73 30.37
N ARG A 528 -11.98 47.02 30.60
CA ARG A 528 -13.30 47.56 30.99
C ARG A 528 -14.34 47.40 29.88
N THR A 529 -13.90 47.55 28.62
CA THR A 529 -14.68 47.29 27.41
C THR A 529 -14.12 46.02 26.73
N PRO A 530 -14.88 44.91 26.68
CA PRO A 530 -14.39 43.65 26.11
C PRO A 530 -14.19 43.66 24.60
N ILE A 531 -14.90 44.51 23.85
CA ILE A 531 -14.77 44.60 22.39
C ILE A 531 -14.61 46.07 22.02
N VAL A 532 -13.50 46.38 21.34
CA VAL A 532 -13.17 47.71 20.85
C VAL A 532 -12.66 47.57 19.42
N ILE A 533 -13.32 48.23 18.48
CA ILE A 533 -12.91 48.35 17.08
C ILE A 533 -12.76 49.85 16.81
N LYS A 534 -11.56 50.29 16.41
CA LYS A 534 -11.27 51.67 16.04
C LYS A 534 -10.74 51.74 14.63
N ASN A 535 -11.39 52.53 13.79
CA ASN A 535 -11.08 52.71 12.37
C ASN A 535 -10.89 51.37 11.63
N GLY A 536 -11.76 50.40 11.93
CA GLY A 536 -11.69 49.06 11.38
C GLY A 536 -11.98 49.05 9.89
N LEU A 537 -11.08 48.45 9.11
CA LEU A 537 -11.23 48.22 7.68
C LEU A 537 -11.04 46.74 7.39
N PHE A 538 -12.10 46.09 6.88
CA PHE A 538 -12.10 44.65 6.67
C PHE A 538 -12.40 44.29 5.22
N LYS A 539 -11.65 43.31 4.70
CA LYS A 539 -11.76 42.77 3.35
C LYS A 539 -11.74 41.25 3.41
N TRP A 540 -12.44 40.60 2.46
CA TRP A 540 -12.40 39.14 2.31
C TRP A 540 -11.15 38.65 1.59
N ASP A 541 -10.63 39.45 0.65
CA ASP A 541 -9.48 39.12 -0.19
C ASP A 541 -8.64 40.38 -0.41
N ASN A 542 -7.32 40.23 -0.44
CA ASN A 542 -6.38 41.33 -0.69
C ASN A 542 -6.50 41.86 -2.12
N ASN A 543 -6.97 41.03 -3.05
CA ASN A 543 -7.17 41.39 -4.45
C ASN A 543 -8.47 42.19 -4.71
N CYS A 544 -9.36 42.30 -3.71
CA CYS A 544 -10.55 43.14 -3.84
C CYS A 544 -10.21 44.60 -3.50
N ASN A 545 -10.38 45.49 -4.49
CA ASN A 545 -10.16 46.93 -4.30
C ASN A 545 -11.11 47.52 -3.24
N ASP A 546 -12.35 47.01 -3.15
CA ASP A 546 -13.31 47.47 -2.15
C ASP A 546 -13.25 46.71 -0.83
N SER A 547 -13.16 47.46 0.27
CA SER A 547 -13.44 46.95 1.60
C SER A 547 -14.94 46.81 1.83
N VAL A 548 -15.35 45.64 2.35
CA VAL A 548 -16.77 45.38 2.69
C VAL A 548 -17.17 46.22 3.88
N LEU A 549 -16.28 46.32 4.88
CA LEU A 549 -16.48 47.14 6.06
C LEU A 549 -15.44 48.26 6.08
N LYS A 550 -15.89 49.51 6.14
CA LYS A 550 -15.05 50.72 6.11
C LYS A 550 -15.38 51.58 7.33
N ASN A 551 -14.34 52.11 8.00
CA ASN A 551 -14.44 53.07 9.10
C ASN A 551 -15.34 52.61 10.26
N ILE A 552 -15.25 51.33 10.65
CA ILE A 552 -16.00 50.83 11.80
C ILE A 552 -15.37 51.32 13.11
N ASN A 553 -16.19 52.00 13.92
CA ASN A 553 -15.86 52.44 15.27
C ASN A 553 -16.94 51.92 16.22
N ILE A 554 -16.60 50.92 17.03
CA ILE A 554 -17.54 50.25 17.95
C ILE A 554 -16.83 49.98 19.27
N GLU A 555 -17.47 50.34 20.38
CA GLU A 555 -17.05 49.97 21.72
C GLU A 555 -18.25 49.31 22.42
N ILE A 556 -18.07 48.08 22.91
CA ILE A 556 -19.13 47.30 23.56
C ILE A 556 -18.75 47.08 25.02
N GLU A 557 -19.65 47.46 25.92
CA GLU A 557 -19.48 47.28 27.37
C GLU A 557 -19.79 45.85 27.81
N ARG A 558 -19.23 45.46 28.97
CA ARG A 558 -19.46 44.13 29.53
C ARG A 558 -20.94 43.95 29.90
N GLN A 559 -21.49 42.76 29.63
CA GLN A 559 -22.89 42.41 29.92
C GLN A 559 -23.95 43.25 29.16
N SER A 560 -23.61 43.80 28.00
CA SER A 560 -24.55 44.50 27.13
C SER A 560 -25.07 43.59 26.00
N LEU A 561 -26.33 43.81 25.59
CA LEU A 561 -26.93 43.19 24.40
C LEU A 561 -26.92 44.21 23.26
N VAL A 562 -26.22 43.91 22.17
CA VAL A 562 -26.08 44.80 21.01
C VAL A 562 -26.81 44.19 19.81
N ALA A 563 -27.59 45.00 19.10
CA ALA A 563 -28.26 44.61 17.87
C ALA A 563 -27.58 45.24 16.65
N VAL A 564 -27.45 44.48 15.56
CA VAL A 564 -26.96 44.94 14.26
C VAL A 564 -28.10 44.81 13.26
N VAL A 565 -28.47 45.91 12.60
CA VAL A 565 -29.56 45.96 11.62
C VAL A 565 -29.04 46.46 10.27
N GLY A 566 -29.52 45.89 9.17
CA GLY A 566 -29.07 46.22 7.83
C GLY A 566 -29.91 45.58 6.74
N ARG A 567 -29.70 46.04 5.49
CA ARG A 567 -30.28 45.42 4.29
C ARG A 567 -29.52 44.13 3.95
N VAL A 568 -30.08 43.28 3.08
CA VAL A 568 -29.40 42.07 2.59
C VAL A 568 -28.08 42.47 1.93
N GLY A 569 -26.96 41.88 2.39
CA GLY A 569 -25.62 42.17 1.89
C GLY A 569 -24.95 43.45 2.43
N ALA A 570 -25.44 44.00 3.55
CA ALA A 570 -24.87 45.22 4.17
C ALA A 570 -23.56 45.00 4.98
N GLY A 571 -22.98 43.80 4.91
CA GLY A 571 -21.82 43.34 5.68
C GLY A 571 -21.68 41.84 5.51
#